data_AF-A0A1Q3LTP7-F1
#
_entry.id   AF-A0A1Q3LTP7-F1
#
_cell.length_a   1.000
_cell.length_b   1.000
_cell.length_c   1.000
_cell.angle_alpha   90.00
_cell.angle_beta   90.00
_cell.angle_gamma   90.00
#
_symmetry.space_group_name_H-M   'P 1'
#
loop_
_entity.id
_entity.type
_entity.pdbx_description
1 polymer ?
#
loop_
_entity_poly.entity_id
_entity_poly.type
_entity_poly.pdbx_seq_one_letter_code
_entity_poly.pdbx_strand_id
1 'polypeptide(L)'
;MRTNGLGIKPRKRYVRRTDSGHVSPIYPKLHRNLIPDRSDMVWVADFTYIRIAAGFCYLAVILDACSRKVVGYGLSKRLDTRRGKRPDRVSKRDLVATAT
;
A
#
# COMPACT_ATOMS: atom_id res chain seq x y z
N MET A 1 -31.84 -24.20 12.50
CA MET A 1 -31.87 -22.90 13.19
C MET A 1 -31.38 -21.76 12.28
N ARG A 2 -32.18 -21.35 11.29
CA ARG A 2 -31.98 -20.12 10.48
C ARG A 2 -33.35 -19.50 10.13
N THR A 3 -34.29 -19.52 11.08
CA THR A 3 -35.72 -19.38 10.77
C THR A 3 -36.29 -17.97 11.04
N ASN A 4 -35.56 -17.06 11.68
CA ASN A 4 -36.17 -15.83 12.22
C ASN A 4 -35.68 -14.49 11.62
N GLY A 5 -35.00 -14.46 10.47
CA GLY A 5 -34.68 -13.19 9.79
C GLY A 5 -33.78 -12.20 10.58
N LEU A 6 -33.28 -12.58 11.76
CA LEU A 6 -32.43 -11.78 12.65
C LEU A 6 -30.95 -11.79 12.21
N GLY A 7 -30.70 -11.53 10.93
CA GLY A 7 -29.35 -11.32 10.43
C GLY A 7 -28.94 -9.85 10.59
N ILE A 8 -27.85 -9.59 11.31
CA ILE A 8 -27.25 -8.24 11.36
C ILE A 8 -26.86 -7.85 9.92
N LYS A 9 -27.59 -6.91 9.31
CA LYS A 9 -27.20 -6.32 8.02
C LYS A 9 -25.98 -5.42 8.27
N PRO A 10 -24.78 -5.74 7.74
CA PRO A 10 -23.65 -4.83 7.89
C PRO A 10 -23.98 -3.52 7.17
N ARG A 11 -24.03 -2.41 7.92
CA ARG A 11 -24.16 -1.07 7.34
C ARG A 11 -22.92 -0.79 6.50
N LYS A 12 -23.03 -0.89 5.18
CA LYS A 12 -21.99 -0.43 4.26
C LYS A 12 -22.01 1.10 4.24
N ARG A 13 -21.01 1.74 4.85
CA ARG A 13 -20.78 3.18 4.70
C ARG A 13 -19.84 3.38 3.51
N TYR A 14 -20.36 3.95 2.42
CA TYR A 14 -19.53 4.34 1.28
C TYR A 14 -18.99 5.75 1.53
N VAL A 15 -17.69 5.89 1.71
CA VAL A 15 -17.01 7.19 1.79
C VAL A 15 -16.28 7.39 0.47
N ARG A 16 -16.72 8.38 -0.32
CA ARG A 16 -16.05 8.76 -1.57
C ARG A 16 -14.70 9.37 -1.22
N ARG A 17 -13.63 8.59 -1.36
CA ARG A 17 -12.25 9.01 -1.03
C ARG A 17 -11.62 9.93 -2.09
N THR A 18 -12.18 9.96 -3.30
CA THR A 18 -11.60 10.66 -4.44
C THR A 18 -12.52 11.77 -4.89
N ASP A 19 -12.09 13.01 -4.71
CA ASP A 19 -12.67 14.15 -5.40
C ASP A 19 -12.14 14.17 -6.84
N SER A 20 -13.02 13.93 -7.81
CA SER A 20 -12.69 13.95 -9.24
C SER A 20 -13.05 15.28 -9.90
N GLY A 21 -13.61 16.24 -9.14
CA GLY A 21 -13.93 17.59 -9.59
C GLY A 21 -12.85 18.62 -9.26
N HIS A 22 -11.62 18.18 -8.96
CA HIS A 22 -10.54 19.10 -8.62
C HIS A 22 -9.98 19.80 -9.86
N VAL A 23 -9.50 21.03 -9.69
CA VAL A 23 -8.92 21.86 -10.77
C VAL A 23 -7.49 21.38 -11.16
N SER A 24 -6.89 20.47 -10.38
CA SER A 24 -5.55 19.96 -10.64
C SER A 24 -5.46 19.19 -11.97
N PRO A 25 -4.31 19.26 -12.68
CA PRO A 25 -4.10 18.56 -13.94
C PRO A 25 -4.29 17.05 -13.76
N ILE A 26 -5.17 16.49 -14.59
CA ILE A 26 -5.44 15.06 -14.62
C ILE A 26 -4.41 14.42 -15.54
N TYR A 27 -3.48 13.65 -14.97
CA TYR A 27 -2.51 12.89 -15.74
C TYR A 27 -3.16 11.64 -16.34
N PRO A 28 -2.90 11.32 -17.63
CA PRO A 28 -3.40 10.11 -18.23
C PRO A 28 -2.82 8.89 -17.51
N LYS A 29 -3.66 7.88 -17.25
CA LYS A 29 -3.22 6.62 -16.63
C LYS A 29 -2.38 5.84 -17.64
N LEU A 30 -1.06 5.94 -17.53
CA LEU A 30 -0.11 5.37 -18.49
C LEU A 30 -0.16 3.83 -18.58
N HIS A 31 -0.58 3.15 -17.51
CA HIS A 31 -0.64 1.69 -17.43
C HIS A 31 -2.00 1.10 -17.82
N ARG A 32 -2.95 1.90 -18.31
CA ARG A 32 -4.31 1.42 -18.61
C ARG A 32 -4.24 0.44 -19.79
N ASN A 33 -4.49 -0.84 -19.52
CA ASN A 33 -4.45 -1.99 -20.44
C ASN A 33 -3.07 -2.64 -20.67
N LEU A 34 -2.04 -2.29 -19.89
CA LEU A 34 -0.77 -3.00 -19.95
C LEU A 34 -0.82 -4.24 -19.04
N ILE A 35 -0.75 -5.43 -19.63
CA ILE A 35 -0.50 -6.68 -18.90
C ILE A 35 1.04 -6.84 -18.87
N PRO A 36 1.68 -6.78 -17.70
CA PRO A 36 3.12 -6.95 -17.61
C PRO A 36 3.50 -8.39 -17.98
N ASP A 37 4.28 -8.54 -19.05
CA ASP A 37 4.75 -9.84 -19.56
C ASP A 37 6.07 -10.29 -18.91
N ARG A 38 6.79 -9.36 -18.27
CA ARG A 38 8.07 -9.61 -17.58
C ARG A 38 8.12 -8.89 -16.24
N SER A 39 8.95 -9.41 -15.33
CA SER A 39 9.26 -8.74 -14.06
C SER A 39 9.92 -7.38 -14.30
N ASP A 40 9.74 -6.47 -13.35
CA ASP A 40 10.39 -5.15 -13.31
C ASP A 40 9.93 -4.17 -14.40
N MET A 41 8.82 -4.46 -15.08
CA MET A 41 8.20 -3.53 -16.03
C MET A 41 7.25 -2.55 -15.37
N VAL A 42 6.49 -3.02 -14.36
CA VAL A 42 5.47 -2.24 -13.67
C VAL A 42 5.56 -2.53 -12.19
N TRP A 43 5.75 -1.49 -11.40
CA TRP A 43 5.70 -1.59 -9.95
C TRP A 43 4.42 -0.96 -9.40
N VAL A 44 3.80 -1.63 -8.45
CA VAL A 44 2.60 -1.18 -7.75
C VAL A 44 2.99 -0.80 -6.33
N ALA A 45 2.73 0.44 -5.95
CA ALA A 45 2.87 0.88 -4.58
C ALA A 45 1.54 0.71 -3.84
N ASP A 46 1.58 0.06 -2.67
CA ASP A 46 0.46 -0.03 -1.75
C ASP A 46 0.82 0.55 -0.38
N PHE A 47 -0.15 1.18 0.28
CA PHE A 47 0.00 1.74 1.61
C PHE A 47 -1.11 1.20 2.53
N THR A 48 -0.71 0.47 3.56
CA THR A 48 -1.63 -0.15 4.51
C THR A 48 -1.32 0.32 5.92
N TYR A 49 -2.37 0.44 6.74
CA TYR A 49 -2.24 0.69 8.18
C TYR A 49 -2.31 -0.63 8.94
N ILE A 50 -1.31 -0.91 9.77
CA ILE A 50 -1.31 -2.07 10.64
C ILE A 50 -1.62 -1.60 12.06
N ARG A 51 -2.60 -2.27 12.66
CA ARG A 51 -3.01 -2.05 14.04
C ARG A 51 -2.11 -2.81 14.99
N ILE A 52 -1.52 -2.10 15.96
CA ILE A 52 -0.73 -2.70 17.04
C ILE A 52 -1.31 -2.31 18.40
N ALA A 53 -1.02 -3.06 19.46
CA ALA A 53 -1.52 -2.76 20.80
C ALA A 53 -1.17 -1.33 21.27
N ALA A 54 0.02 -0.85 20.90
CA ALA A 54 0.51 0.49 21.24
C ALA A 54 0.06 1.61 20.27
N GLY A 55 -0.80 1.33 19.27
CA GLY A 55 -1.22 2.34 18.29
C GLY A 55 -1.36 1.82 16.86
N PHE A 56 -0.78 2.55 15.90
CA PHE A 56 -0.79 2.20 14.47
C PHE A 56 0.60 2.38 13.88
N CYS A 57 0.93 1.56 12.88
CA CYS A 57 2.04 1.82 11.97
C CYS A 57 1.55 1.84 10.53
N TYR A 58 2.24 2.65 9.72
CA TYR A 58 2.07 2.75 8.28
C TYR A 58 3.08 1.83 7.62
N LEU A 59 2.58 0.92 6.80
CA LEU A 59 3.38 0.05 5.94
C LEU A 59 3.23 0.55 4.50
N ALA A 60 4.35 0.93 3.90
CA ALA A 60 4.45 1.20 2.46
C ALA A 60 5.16 0.02 1.80
N VAL A 61 4.58 -0.55 0.75
CA VAL A 61 5.13 -1.70 0.03
C VAL A 61 5.19 -1.38 -1.47
N ILE A 62 6.29 -1.78 -2.10
CA ILE A 62 6.45 -1.75 -3.55
C ILE A 62 6.43 -3.21 -4.04
N LEU A 63 5.47 -3.53 -4.89
CA LEU A 63 5.26 -4.85 -5.47
C LEU A 63 5.61 -4.83 -6.95
N ASP A 64 6.23 -5.90 -7.44
CA ASP A 64 6.32 -6.15 -8.88
C ASP A 64 4.95 -6.65 -9.39
N ALA A 65 4.39 -5.99 -10.40
CA ALA A 65 3.06 -6.31 -10.91
C ALA A 65 2.99 -7.67 -11.61
N CYS A 66 4.12 -8.12 -12.20
CA CYS A 66 4.19 -9.39 -12.92
C CYS A 66 4.23 -10.58 -11.95
N SER A 67 5.16 -10.56 -11.00
CA SER A 67 5.40 -11.69 -10.09
C SER A 67 4.68 -11.58 -8.74
N ARG A 68 4.12 -10.42 -8.41
CA ARG A 68 3.63 -10.04 -7.07
C ARG A 68 4.66 -10.16 -5.96
N LYS A 69 5.95 -10.20 -6.30
CA LYS A 69 7.03 -10.19 -5.31
C LYS A 69 7.18 -8.79 -4.70
N VAL A 70 7.53 -8.75 -3.41
CA VAL A 70 7.88 -7.51 -2.72
C VAL A 70 9.29 -7.09 -3.16
N VAL A 71 9.37 -5.95 -3.83
CA VAL A 71 10.65 -5.33 -4.25
C VAL A 71 11.24 -4.51 -3.09
N GLY A 72 10.38 -3.89 -2.29
CA GLY A 72 10.80 -3.14 -1.11
C GLY A 72 9.63 -2.77 -0.20
N TYR A 73 9.93 -2.47 1.06
CA TYR A 73 8.94 -2.04 2.04
C TYR A 73 9.54 -1.06 3.05
N GLY A 74 8.68 -0.25 3.68
CA GLY A 74 9.04 0.67 4.74
C GLY A 74 7.94 0.73 5.80
N LEU A 75 8.35 0.70 7.07
CA LEU A 75 7.46 0.82 8.22
C LEU A 75 7.74 2.11 8.98
N SER A 76 6.70 2.86 9.30
CA SER A 76 6.83 4.08 10.11
C SER A 76 5.62 4.26 11.02
N LYS A 77 5.83 4.88 12.19
CA LYS A 77 4.74 5.31 13.08
C LYS A 77 4.07 6.62 12.62
N ARG A 78 4.67 7.31 11.65
CA ARG A 78 4.18 8.60 11.10
C ARG A 78 4.23 8.58 9.57
N LEU A 79 3.23 9.17 8.93
CA LEU A 79 3.24 9.49 7.50
C LEU A 79 4.12 10.73 7.29
N ASP A 80 5.44 10.57 7.41
CA ASP A 80 6.41 11.66 7.28
C ASP A 80 7.42 11.31 6.17
N THR A 81 7.68 12.27 5.29
CA THR A 81 8.66 12.19 4.19
C THR A 81 10.09 12.44 4.66
N ARG A 82 10.33 12.72 5.94
CA ARG A 82 11.68 12.93 6.48
C ARG A 82 12.46 11.60 6.47
N ARG A 83 13.24 11.40 5.41
CA ARG A 83 14.31 10.41 5.31
C ARG A 83 15.41 10.77 6.32
N GLY A 84 15.13 10.53 7.61
CA GLY A 84 16.07 10.74 8.70
C GLY A 84 16.90 9.48 8.91
N LYS A 85 18.16 9.51 8.47
CA LYS A 85 19.17 8.57 8.97
C LYS A 85 19.21 8.68 10.51
N ARG A 86 18.76 7.65 11.21
CA ARG A 86 19.25 7.29 12.54
C ARG A 86 19.45 5.76 12.56
N PRO A 87 20.68 5.27 12.78
CA PRO A 87 20.94 3.85 12.83
C PRO A 87 20.86 3.38 14.29
N ASP A 88 19.67 3.06 14.78
CA ASP A 88 19.53 2.24 15.98
C ASP A 88 18.88 0.91 15.63
N ARG A 89 19.76 -0.07 15.36
CA ARG A 89 19.49 -1.52 15.26
C ARG A 89 18.36 -1.90 14.30
N VAL A 90 18.57 -1.70 13.00
CA VAL A 90 17.97 -2.58 11.98
C VAL A 90 18.97 -3.68 11.67
N SER A 91 18.57 -4.92 11.93
CA SER A 91 19.31 -6.14 11.64
C SER A 91 19.81 -6.13 10.19
N LYS A 92 21.08 -6.48 9.97
CA LYS A 92 21.75 -6.55 8.65
C LYS A 92 21.13 -7.55 7.65
N ARG A 93 19.94 -8.12 7.94
CA ARG A 93 19.21 -9.04 7.05
C ARG A 93 18.16 -8.37 6.17
N ASP A 94 17.82 -7.10 6.38
CA ASP A 94 16.70 -6.44 5.69
C ASP A 94 17.10 -5.44 4.59
N LEU A 95 18.33 -5.53 4.06
CA LEU A 95 18.86 -4.56 3.09
C LEU A 95 19.68 -5.24 1.99
N VAL A 96 19.08 -6.23 1.32
CA VAL A 96 19.60 -6.73 0.03
C VAL A 96 18.45 -6.78 -0.96
N ALA A 97 18.20 -5.64 -1.60
CA ALA A 97 17.58 -5.53 -2.93
C ALA A 97 17.74 -4.08 -3.43
N THR A 98 18.98 -3.62 -3.51
CA THR A 98 19.32 -2.55 -4.46
C THR A 98 19.67 -3.29 -5.75
N ALA A 99 18.69 -3.45 -6.63
CA ALA A 99 18.90 -4.01 -7.96
C ALA A 99 19.73 -3.01 -8.78
N THR A 100 20.94 -3.44 -9.13
CA THR A 100 21.59 -3.06 -10.39
C THR A 100 20.84 -3.74 -11.53
#